data_AF-A0A932TIV3-F1
#
_entry.id   AF-A0A932TIV3-F1
#
_cell.length_a   1.000
_cell.length_b   1.000
_cell.length_c   1.000
_cell.angle_alpha   90.00
_cell.angle_beta   90.00
_cell.angle_gamma   90.00
#
_symmetry.space_group_name_H-M   'P 1'
#
loop_
_entity.id
_entity.type
_entity.pdbx_description
1 polymer ?
#
loop_
_entity_poly.entity_id
_entity_poly.type
_entity_poly.pdbx_seq_one_letter_code
_entity_poly.pdbx_strand_id
1 'polypeptide(L)'
;MLTQLAGGSWNASLGWTVWRLYQLHLLGVNRHHPAVRRALAWIYARLDAHGEFHERDEVVNSYPTVMGEELAIAKRGVDLHGYALAHLLPLGLADEAPLRAAAEFLLARYPGGRRCCPRCTANLLAALALIPGEEARARGLSGLAWLASVQRDGAWRNRGGPLFYFILYALGEWPEAREQLERSLPLICRLRRPDGAWGHTQRAEKTLVVVEALARHGLLHEVARNSPRFLY
;
A
#
# COMPACT_ATOMS: atom_id res chain seq x y z
N MET A 1 -19.70 10.32 -7.83
CA MET A 1 -18.34 10.88 -7.69
C MET A 1 -18.27 11.54 -6.32
N LEU A 2 -17.30 11.23 -5.46
CA LEU A 2 -17.22 11.81 -4.11
C LEU A 2 -16.63 13.22 -4.19
N THR A 3 -17.43 14.25 -3.90
CA THR A 3 -16.98 15.65 -3.84
C THR A 3 -16.17 15.91 -2.57
N GLN A 4 -15.15 16.76 -2.66
CA GLN A 4 -14.41 17.23 -1.49
C GLN A 4 -15.34 18.10 -0.61
N LEU A 5 -15.41 17.81 0.69
CA LEU A 5 -16.17 18.60 1.64
C LEU A 5 -15.54 19.98 1.86
N ALA A 6 -16.30 20.93 2.39
CA ALA A 6 -15.84 22.30 2.66
C ALA A 6 -14.55 22.33 3.52
N GLY A 7 -14.43 21.40 4.47
CA GLY A 7 -13.25 21.25 5.31
C GLY A 7 -12.03 20.61 4.65
N GLY A 8 -12.11 20.17 3.38
CA GLY A 8 -10.99 19.59 2.64
C GLY A 8 -10.91 18.06 2.63
N SER A 9 -11.71 17.35 3.43
CA SER A 9 -11.76 15.88 3.40
C SER A 9 -12.66 15.31 2.32
N TRP A 10 -12.47 14.01 2.08
CA TRP A 10 -13.47 13.17 1.45
C TRP A 10 -14.11 12.27 2.51
N ASN A 11 -15.44 12.22 2.52
CA ASN A 11 -16.24 11.41 3.44
C ASN A 11 -15.97 11.67 4.94
N ALA A 12 -15.40 12.84 5.28
CA ALA A 12 -14.94 13.18 6.63
C ALA A 12 -14.04 12.11 7.30
N SER A 13 -13.35 11.29 6.49
CA SER A 13 -12.52 10.17 6.93
C SER A 13 -11.07 10.38 6.51
N LEU A 14 -10.15 10.08 7.42
CA LEU A 14 -8.72 10.08 7.16
C LEU A 14 -8.36 9.08 6.05
N GLY A 15 -8.82 7.84 6.16
CA GLY A 15 -8.52 6.81 5.17
C GLY A 15 -8.98 7.19 3.77
N TRP A 16 -10.23 7.63 3.63
CA TRP A 16 -10.76 8.10 2.34
C TRP A 16 -10.04 9.34 1.81
N THR A 17 -9.69 10.28 2.69
CA THR A 17 -9.00 11.52 2.27
C THR A 17 -7.61 11.23 1.76
N VAL A 18 -6.86 10.39 2.48
CA VAL A 18 -5.51 9.97 2.08
C VAL A 18 -5.54 9.18 0.76
N TRP A 19 -6.49 8.25 0.61
CA TRP A 19 -6.65 7.52 -0.66
C TRP A 19 -6.91 8.46 -1.84
N ARG A 20 -7.78 9.45 -1.68
CA ARG A 20 -8.09 10.41 -2.75
C ARG A 20 -6.90 11.29 -3.09
N LEU A 21 -6.09 11.69 -2.10
CA LEU A 21 -4.83 12.39 -2.36
C LEU A 21 -3.86 11.55 -3.19
N TYR A 22 -3.73 10.26 -2.87
CA TYR A 22 -2.90 9.35 -3.66
C TYR A 22 -3.41 9.20 -5.09
N GLN A 23 -4.71 9.04 -5.30
CA GLN A 23 -5.27 8.98 -6.65
C GLN A 23 -5.05 10.27 -7.45
N LEU A 24 -5.19 11.43 -6.82
CA LEU A 24 -4.89 12.72 -7.45
C LEU A 24 -3.41 12.81 -7.84
N HIS A 25 -2.51 12.34 -6.98
CA HIS A 25 -1.09 12.24 -7.29
C HIS A 25 -0.82 11.34 -8.50
N LEU A 26 -1.44 10.16 -8.58
CA LEU A 26 -1.34 9.27 -9.74
C LEU A 26 -1.84 9.92 -11.05
N LEU A 27 -2.77 10.87 -10.95
CA LEU A 27 -3.28 11.66 -12.08
C LEU A 27 -2.43 12.91 -12.39
N GLY A 28 -1.28 13.08 -11.74
CA GLY A 28 -0.38 14.22 -11.95
C GLY A 28 -0.83 15.52 -11.28
N VAL A 29 -1.83 15.49 -10.40
CA VAL A 29 -2.23 16.67 -9.63
C VAL A 29 -1.20 16.92 -8.55
N ASN A 30 -0.48 18.05 -8.66
CA ASN A 30 0.61 18.38 -7.76
C ASN A 30 0.12 18.79 -6.36
N ARG A 31 1.03 18.72 -5.38
CA ARG A 31 0.76 19.06 -3.96
C ARG A 31 0.34 20.52 -3.71
N HIS A 32 0.63 21.43 -4.63
CA HIS A 32 0.28 22.85 -4.52
C HIS A 32 -1.15 23.15 -4.99
N HIS A 33 -1.83 22.18 -5.62
CA HIS A 33 -3.22 22.32 -6.03
C HIS A 33 -4.13 22.67 -4.83
N PRO A 34 -5.06 23.64 -4.94
CA PRO A 34 -5.86 24.10 -3.80
C PRO A 34 -6.63 22.99 -3.08
N ALA A 35 -7.16 22.02 -3.82
CA ALA A 35 -7.85 20.88 -3.22
C ALA A 35 -6.90 19.98 -2.40
N VAL A 36 -5.66 19.76 -2.89
CA VAL A 36 -4.66 18.95 -2.17
C VAL A 36 -4.23 19.67 -0.90
N ARG A 37 -3.94 20.97 -0.97
CA ARG A 37 -3.56 21.78 0.20
C ARG A 37 -4.63 21.77 1.30
N ARG A 38 -5.91 21.92 0.95
CA ARG A 38 -7.01 21.84 1.93
C ARG A 38 -7.11 20.47 2.58
N ALA A 39 -6.95 19.41 1.80
CA ALA A 39 -6.97 18.04 2.33
C ALA A 39 -5.79 17.78 3.27
N LEU A 40 -4.58 18.21 2.91
CA LEU A 40 -3.40 18.10 3.77
C LEU A 40 -3.58 18.87 5.08
N ALA A 41 -4.08 20.11 5.03
CA ALA A 41 -4.39 20.87 6.23
C ALA A 41 -5.40 20.14 7.14
N TRP A 42 -6.43 19.53 6.54
CA TRP A 42 -7.42 18.74 7.27
C TRP A 42 -6.83 17.45 7.90
N ILE A 43 -5.87 16.81 7.22
CA ILE A 43 -5.14 15.64 7.73
C ILE A 43 -4.21 16.05 8.87
N TYR A 44 -3.48 17.16 8.74
CA TYR A 44 -2.54 17.61 9.77
C TYR A 44 -3.24 18.02 11.05
N ALA A 45 -4.46 18.53 10.96
CA ALA A 45 -5.31 18.79 12.12
C ALA A 45 -5.74 17.51 12.88
N ARG A 46 -5.42 16.31 12.39
CA ARG A 46 -5.70 15.00 13.03
C ARG A 46 -4.46 14.29 13.55
N LEU A 47 -3.30 14.91 13.42
CA LEU A 47 -2.11 14.49 14.13
C LEU A 47 -2.16 15.09 15.53
N ASP A 48 -1.91 14.27 16.54
CA ASP A 48 -1.69 14.78 17.89
C ASP A 48 -0.25 15.32 18.05
N ALA A 49 0.07 15.78 19.26
CA ALA A 49 1.38 16.33 19.59
C ALA A 49 2.54 15.31 19.46
N HIS A 50 2.23 14.00 19.38
CA HIS A 50 3.21 12.92 19.21
C HIS A 50 3.27 12.41 17.77
N GLY A 51 2.55 13.04 16.84
CA GLY A 51 2.48 12.60 15.45
C GLY A 51 1.58 11.38 15.25
N GLU A 52 0.72 11.02 16.21
CA GLU A 52 -0.23 9.93 16.00
C GLU A 52 -1.41 10.39 15.14
N PHE A 53 -1.69 9.68 14.05
CA PHE A 53 -2.94 9.79 13.30
C PHE A 53 -4.12 9.20 14.06
N HIS A 54 -5.21 9.97 14.11
CA HIS A 54 -6.49 9.55 14.69
C HIS A 54 -7.60 9.59 13.64
N GLU A 55 -8.33 8.49 13.50
CA GLU A 55 -9.64 8.49 12.84
C GLU A 55 -10.75 8.69 13.88
N ARG A 56 -11.84 9.34 13.47
CA ARG A 56 -13.02 9.50 14.31
C ARG A 56 -13.70 8.17 14.64
N ASP A 57 -14.26 8.08 15.83
CA ASP A 57 -14.96 6.87 16.29
C ASP A 57 -16.23 6.57 15.49
N GLU A 58 -16.87 7.56 14.86
CA GLU A 58 -18.09 7.33 14.07
C GLU A 58 -17.81 6.86 12.64
N VAL A 59 -16.57 6.97 12.17
CA VAL A 59 -16.21 6.62 10.78
C VAL A 59 -16.06 5.11 10.63
N VAL A 60 -16.58 4.55 9.54
CA VAL A 60 -16.36 3.15 9.18
C VAL A 60 -14.89 2.96 8.84
N ASN A 61 -14.21 2.04 9.51
CA ASN A 61 -12.77 1.83 9.39
C ASN A 61 -12.37 0.91 8.24
N SER A 62 -13.13 0.98 7.14
CA SER A 62 -12.92 0.25 5.89
C SER A 62 -12.46 1.26 4.84
N TYR A 63 -11.22 1.12 4.36
CA TYR A 63 -10.62 2.09 3.44
C TYR A 63 -10.22 1.43 2.12
N PRO A 64 -10.37 2.15 0.99
CA PRO A 64 -9.92 1.66 -0.31
C PRO A 64 -8.42 1.36 -0.31
N THR A 65 -8.03 0.45 -1.19
CA THR A 65 -6.63 0.06 -1.36
C THR A 65 -6.23 0.09 -2.82
N VAL A 66 -4.94 -0.03 -3.07
CA VAL A 66 -4.33 -0.09 -4.41
C VAL A 66 -4.84 -1.22 -5.30
N MET A 67 -5.44 -2.28 -4.75
CA MET A 67 -6.09 -3.34 -5.53
C MET A 67 -7.60 -3.12 -5.73
N GLY A 68 -8.11 -1.94 -5.38
CA GLY A 68 -9.49 -1.49 -5.61
C GLY A 68 -10.51 -1.98 -4.58
N GLU A 69 -10.18 -2.98 -3.75
CA GLU A 69 -11.02 -3.37 -2.61
C GLU A 69 -10.81 -2.49 -1.38
N GLU A 70 -11.78 -2.51 -0.47
CA GLU A 70 -11.61 -1.92 0.85
C GLU A 70 -11.07 -2.94 1.86
N LEU A 71 -10.24 -2.46 2.78
CA LEU A 71 -9.74 -3.25 3.91
C LEU A 71 -10.05 -2.56 5.23
N ALA A 72 -10.42 -3.38 6.22
CA ALA A 72 -10.54 -2.91 7.60
C ALA A 72 -9.15 -2.58 8.18
N ILE A 73 -8.96 -1.33 8.56
CA ILE A 73 -7.76 -0.77 9.20
C ILE A 73 -8.13 -0.29 10.60
N ALA A 74 -7.22 -0.37 11.57
CA ALA A 74 -7.50 0.18 12.90
C ALA A 74 -7.70 1.70 12.82
N LYS A 75 -8.54 2.27 13.70
CA LYS A 75 -8.79 3.73 13.75
C LYS A 75 -7.64 4.53 14.39
N ARG A 76 -6.63 3.84 14.92
CA ARG A 76 -5.46 4.40 15.60
C ARG A 76 -4.29 3.43 15.57
N GLY A 77 -3.10 3.89 15.94
CA GLY A 77 -1.88 3.09 16.01
C GLY A 77 -1.27 2.73 14.65
N VAL A 78 -0.32 1.78 14.68
CA VAL A 78 0.60 1.51 13.56
C VAL A 78 -0.09 1.11 12.25
N ASP A 79 -1.23 0.44 12.30
CA ASP A 79 -1.93 0.00 11.09
C ASP A 79 -2.53 1.19 10.33
N LEU A 80 -3.06 2.20 11.04
CA LEU A 80 -3.50 3.45 10.42
C LEU A 80 -2.32 4.25 9.85
N HIS A 81 -1.18 4.25 10.55
CA HIS A 81 0.02 4.95 10.11
C HIS A 81 0.62 4.33 8.86
N GLY A 82 0.74 3.01 8.83
CA GLY A 82 1.18 2.28 7.64
C GLY A 82 0.30 2.60 6.44
N TYR A 83 -1.02 2.63 6.64
CA TYR A 83 -1.94 3.01 5.57
C TYR A 83 -1.75 4.48 5.16
N ALA A 84 -1.74 5.42 6.10
CA ALA A 84 -1.67 6.84 5.80
C ALA A 84 -0.35 7.22 5.10
N LEU A 85 0.78 6.78 5.66
CA LEU A 85 2.12 7.10 5.16
C LEU A 85 2.39 6.48 3.79
N ALA A 86 1.94 5.24 3.53
CA ALA A 86 2.09 4.58 2.23
C ALA A 86 1.46 5.37 1.07
N HIS A 87 0.47 6.21 1.37
CA HIS A 87 -0.27 6.98 0.37
C HIS A 87 0.06 8.48 0.40
N LEU A 88 0.55 9.02 1.52
CA LEU A 88 0.96 10.43 1.65
C LEU A 88 2.40 10.68 1.22
N LEU A 89 3.33 9.78 1.54
CA LEU A 89 4.75 9.99 1.21
C LEU A 89 5.05 10.09 -0.30
N PRO A 90 4.34 9.39 -1.21
CA PRO A 90 4.53 9.57 -2.65
C PRO A 90 4.29 11.02 -3.14
N LEU A 91 3.56 11.84 -2.38
CA LEU A 91 3.35 13.26 -2.70
C LEU A 91 4.59 14.14 -2.44
N GLY A 92 5.72 13.56 -2.01
CA GLY A 92 6.95 14.28 -1.70
C GLY A 92 6.88 15.05 -0.39
N LEU A 93 6.17 14.49 0.60
CA LEU A 93 5.88 15.14 1.89
C LEU A 93 6.79 14.65 3.04
N ALA A 94 7.79 13.81 2.75
CA ALA A 94 8.64 13.19 3.77
C ALA A 94 9.38 14.21 4.66
N ASP A 95 9.75 15.36 4.11
CA ASP A 95 10.48 16.39 4.85
C ASP A 95 9.57 17.30 5.70
N GLU A 96 8.25 17.24 5.51
CA GLU A 96 7.31 18.08 6.27
C GLU A 96 7.22 17.59 7.73
N ALA A 97 7.35 18.52 8.67
CA ALA A 97 7.40 18.21 10.10
C ALA A 97 6.25 17.30 10.59
N PRO A 98 4.98 17.49 10.17
CA PRO A 98 3.90 16.59 10.58
C PRO A 98 4.08 15.14 10.10
N LEU A 99 4.57 14.93 8.87
CA LEU A 99 4.78 13.58 8.32
C LEU A 99 6.03 12.93 8.91
N ARG A 100 7.06 13.72 9.22
CA ARG A 100 8.24 13.25 9.93
C ARG A 100 7.87 12.73 11.31
N ALA A 101 7.08 13.49 12.08
CA ALA A 101 6.58 13.05 13.38
C ALA A 101 5.74 11.77 13.27
N ALA A 102 4.89 11.65 12.25
CA ALA A 102 4.10 10.44 12.02
C ALA A 102 4.98 9.22 11.64
N ALA A 103 6.04 9.43 10.87
CA ALA A 103 7.01 8.39 10.55
C ALA A 103 7.80 7.96 11.80
N GLU A 104 8.25 8.91 12.61
CA GLU A 104 8.91 8.66 13.90
C GLU A 104 7.99 7.89 14.86
N PHE A 105 6.70 8.24 14.93
CA PHE A 105 5.71 7.48 15.68
C PHE A 105 5.62 6.03 15.21
N LEU A 106 5.47 5.81 13.89
CA LEU A 106 5.39 4.46 13.34
C LEU A 106 6.64 3.64 13.69
N LEU A 107 7.80 4.25 13.53
CA LEU A 107 9.09 3.66 13.84
C LEU A 107 9.16 3.29 15.34
N ALA A 108 8.87 4.22 16.25
CA ALA A 108 8.88 3.95 17.69
C ALA A 108 7.94 2.80 18.12
N ARG A 109 6.86 2.55 17.38
CA ARG A 109 5.83 1.55 17.73
C ARG A 109 5.94 0.23 16.98
N TYR A 110 6.69 0.17 15.89
CA TYR A 110 6.86 -1.06 15.11
C TYR A 110 8.34 -1.46 15.05
N PRO A 111 8.77 -2.46 15.85
CA PRO A 111 10.18 -2.87 15.89
C PRO A 111 10.63 -3.68 14.66
N GLY A 112 9.76 -3.91 13.68
CA GLY A 112 10.01 -4.81 12.54
C GLY A 112 9.44 -6.22 12.75
N GLY A 113 9.51 -7.04 11.71
CA GLY A 113 9.12 -8.46 11.76
C GLY A 113 7.62 -8.73 11.59
N ARG A 114 7.06 -9.58 12.46
CA ARG A 114 5.65 -9.99 12.39
C ARG A 114 4.76 -8.93 13.02
N ARG A 115 3.77 -8.42 12.26
CA ARG A 115 2.54 -7.84 12.83
C ARG A 115 1.44 -8.92 12.94
N CYS A 116 0.23 -8.55 13.31
CA CYS A 116 -0.91 -9.44 13.55
C CYS A 116 -1.02 -10.63 12.56
N CYS A 117 -0.87 -10.35 11.25
CA CYS A 117 -0.99 -11.28 10.14
C CYS A 117 -0.29 -10.71 8.87
N PRO A 118 -0.18 -11.49 7.76
CA PRO A 118 0.53 -11.06 6.55
C PRO A 118 0.04 -9.72 5.98
N ARG A 119 -1.28 -9.51 6.00
CA ARG A 119 -1.90 -8.24 5.61
C ARG A 119 -1.42 -7.07 6.45
N CYS A 120 -1.45 -7.22 7.78
CA CYS A 120 -1.02 -6.14 8.68
C CYS A 120 0.46 -5.81 8.43
N THR A 121 1.33 -6.81 8.27
CA THR A 121 2.75 -6.58 7.98
C THR A 121 2.95 -5.89 6.63
N ALA A 122 2.28 -6.35 5.56
CA ALA A 122 2.38 -5.74 4.23
C ALA A 122 1.96 -4.26 4.23
N ASN A 123 0.93 -3.89 4.99
CA ASN A 123 0.53 -2.49 5.15
C ASN A 123 1.67 -1.63 5.74
N LEU A 124 2.40 -2.15 6.74
CA LEU A 124 3.54 -1.43 7.32
C LEU A 124 4.72 -1.38 6.35
N LEU A 125 4.97 -2.46 5.60
CA LEU A 125 6.04 -2.51 4.61
C LEU A 125 5.86 -1.48 3.49
N ALA A 126 4.62 -1.25 3.03
CA ALA A 126 4.33 -0.24 2.03
C ALA A 126 4.70 1.18 2.50
N ALA A 127 4.50 1.49 3.78
CA ALA A 127 4.95 2.77 4.35
C ALA A 127 6.47 2.81 4.55
N LEU A 128 7.05 1.76 5.14
CA LEU A 128 8.46 1.71 5.51
C LEU A 128 9.39 1.83 4.29
N ALA A 129 8.98 1.36 3.11
CA ALA A 129 9.73 1.52 1.87
C ALA A 129 9.93 2.99 1.48
N LEU A 130 9.01 3.86 1.93
CA LEU A 130 8.97 5.28 1.57
C LEU A 130 9.53 6.19 2.67
N ILE A 131 9.75 5.67 3.87
CA ILE A 131 10.35 6.42 4.98
C ILE A 131 11.88 6.37 4.80
N PRO A 132 12.56 7.52 4.69
CA PRO A 132 14.00 7.54 4.53
C PRO A 132 14.72 7.06 5.81
N GLY A 133 15.86 6.42 5.64
CA GLY A 133 16.78 6.05 6.72
C GLY A 133 16.93 4.56 6.97
N GLU A 134 18.09 4.19 7.51
CA GLU A 134 18.47 2.79 7.74
C GLU A 134 17.57 2.08 8.77
N GLU A 135 17.01 2.81 9.74
CA GLU A 135 16.11 2.23 10.74
C GLU A 135 14.80 1.71 10.12
N ALA A 136 14.19 2.51 9.23
CA ALA A 136 12.98 2.10 8.51
C ALA A 136 13.27 0.90 7.61
N ARG A 137 14.40 0.93 6.90
CA ARG A 137 14.88 -0.17 6.06
C ARG A 137 15.08 -1.45 6.88
N ALA A 138 15.82 -1.41 7.98
CA ALA A 138 16.09 -2.59 8.82
C ALA A 138 14.80 -3.26 9.35
N ARG A 139 13.82 -2.45 9.75
CA ARG A 139 12.52 -2.94 10.21
C ARG A 139 11.69 -3.54 9.08
N GLY A 140 11.75 -2.93 7.91
CA GLY A 140 11.13 -3.46 6.70
C GLY A 140 11.75 -4.78 6.27
N LEU A 141 13.07 -4.90 6.24
CA LEU A 141 13.78 -6.16 5.96
C LEU A 141 13.38 -7.27 6.94
N SER A 142 13.22 -6.94 8.23
CA SER A 142 12.72 -7.90 9.22
C SER A 142 11.28 -8.35 8.90
N GLY A 143 10.42 -7.43 8.44
CA GLY A 143 9.06 -7.75 8.02
C GLY A 143 9.00 -8.58 6.72
N LEU A 144 9.88 -8.31 5.76
CA LEU A 144 10.05 -9.11 4.55
C LEU A 144 10.50 -10.52 4.87
N ALA A 145 11.53 -10.67 5.71
CA ALA A 145 12.02 -11.98 6.15
C ALA A 145 10.90 -12.81 6.79
N TRP A 146 10.07 -12.19 7.62
CA TRP A 146 8.90 -12.85 8.17
C TRP A 146 7.87 -13.24 7.09
N LEU A 147 7.55 -12.34 6.15
CA LEU A 147 6.64 -12.66 5.03
C LEU A 147 7.18 -13.82 4.18
N ALA A 148 8.48 -13.85 3.89
CA ALA A 148 9.13 -14.95 3.18
C ALA A 148 8.97 -16.29 3.92
N SER A 149 9.11 -16.27 5.25
CA SER A 149 8.99 -17.45 6.11
C SER A 149 7.59 -18.07 6.12
N VAL A 150 6.55 -17.26 5.93
CA VAL A 150 5.15 -17.71 5.93
C VAL A 150 4.56 -17.87 4.52
N GLN A 151 5.35 -17.60 3.47
CA GLN A 151 4.94 -17.81 2.08
C GLN A 151 4.90 -19.30 1.75
N ARG A 152 3.76 -19.77 1.23
CA ARG A 152 3.52 -21.16 0.80
C ARG A 152 2.99 -21.17 -0.63
N ASP A 153 3.64 -21.95 -1.51
CA ASP A 153 3.27 -22.09 -2.92
C ASP A 153 3.10 -20.75 -3.67
N GLY A 154 3.93 -19.76 -3.31
CA GLY A 154 3.85 -18.42 -3.88
C GLY A 154 2.74 -17.52 -3.30
N ALA A 155 2.11 -17.88 -2.17
CA ALA A 155 1.05 -17.09 -1.53
C ALA A 155 1.18 -17.00 0.01
N TRP A 156 0.39 -16.12 0.64
CA TRP A 156 0.43 -15.84 2.09
C TRP A 156 -0.89 -16.11 2.83
N ARG A 157 -1.82 -16.84 2.20
CA ARG A 157 -3.05 -17.48 2.74
C ARG A 157 -4.01 -17.77 1.60
N ASN A 158 -4.49 -16.70 0.95
CA ASN A 158 -5.55 -16.77 -0.06
C ASN A 158 -4.92 -16.63 -1.45
N ARG A 159 -4.94 -17.69 -2.25
CA ARG A 159 -4.45 -17.66 -3.63
C ARG A 159 -5.36 -16.75 -4.47
N GLY A 160 -4.82 -15.68 -5.04
CA GLY A 160 -5.57 -14.78 -5.93
C GLY A 160 -6.69 -13.96 -5.30
N GLY A 161 -6.76 -13.88 -3.96
CA GLY A 161 -7.68 -12.98 -3.24
C GLY A 161 -7.11 -11.57 -3.05
N PRO A 162 -7.89 -10.60 -2.52
CA PRO A 162 -7.43 -9.22 -2.30
C PRO A 162 -6.12 -9.14 -1.50
N LEU A 163 -5.96 -9.97 -0.47
CA LEU A 163 -4.75 -10.02 0.36
C LEU A 163 -3.50 -10.41 -0.42
N PHE A 164 -3.63 -11.25 -1.45
CA PHE A 164 -2.50 -11.64 -2.28
C PHE A 164 -1.97 -10.44 -3.07
N TYR A 165 -2.85 -9.71 -3.75
CA TYR A 165 -2.47 -8.51 -4.50
C TYR A 165 -1.92 -7.41 -3.58
N PHE A 166 -2.51 -7.21 -2.40
CA PHE A 166 -1.98 -6.24 -1.43
C PHE A 166 -0.54 -6.54 -1.03
N ILE A 167 -0.23 -7.82 -0.81
CA ILE A 167 1.11 -8.24 -0.44
C ILE A 167 2.04 -8.05 -1.65
N LEU A 168 1.62 -8.38 -2.87
CA LEU A 168 2.43 -8.11 -4.07
C LEU A 168 2.76 -6.62 -4.22
N TYR A 169 1.80 -5.72 -3.99
CA TYR A 169 2.05 -4.29 -3.97
C TYR A 169 3.15 -3.92 -2.97
N ALA A 170 2.99 -4.37 -1.71
CA ALA A 170 3.97 -4.09 -0.67
C ALA A 170 5.35 -4.66 -1.01
N LEU A 171 5.45 -5.86 -1.60
CA LEU A 171 6.72 -6.43 -2.05
C LEU A 171 7.34 -5.67 -3.22
N GLY A 172 6.52 -5.11 -4.12
CA GLY A 172 6.99 -4.33 -5.26
C GLY A 172 7.83 -3.11 -4.86
N GLU A 173 7.59 -2.54 -3.68
CA GLU A 173 8.31 -1.39 -3.14
C GLU A 173 9.70 -1.71 -2.59
N TRP A 174 10.05 -2.99 -2.45
CA TRP A 174 11.31 -3.42 -1.84
C TRP A 174 12.20 -4.18 -2.83
N PRO A 175 13.38 -3.67 -3.19
CA PRO A 175 14.33 -4.40 -4.05
C PRO A 175 14.69 -5.80 -3.51
N GLU A 176 14.78 -5.94 -2.18
CA GLU A 176 15.11 -7.19 -1.50
C GLU A 176 14.00 -8.25 -1.57
N ALA A 177 12.79 -7.90 -2.01
CA ALA A 177 11.67 -8.82 -2.13
C ALA A 177 11.65 -9.68 -3.40
N ARG A 178 12.68 -9.57 -4.26
CA ARG A 178 12.74 -10.24 -5.57
C ARG A 178 12.48 -11.74 -5.47
N GLU A 179 13.15 -12.44 -4.56
CA GLU A 179 13.01 -13.89 -4.41
C GLU A 179 11.57 -14.30 -4.04
N GLN A 180 10.90 -13.50 -3.19
CA GLN A 180 9.49 -13.75 -2.83
C GLN A 180 8.56 -13.58 -4.04
N LEU A 181 8.84 -12.61 -4.92
CA LEU A 181 8.11 -12.41 -6.16
C LEU A 181 8.37 -13.54 -7.16
N GLU A 182 9.62 -13.98 -7.31
CA GLU A 182 9.99 -15.14 -8.14
C GLU A 182 9.26 -16.41 -7.69
N ARG A 183 9.21 -16.68 -6.38
CA ARG A 183 8.42 -17.79 -5.81
C ARG A 183 6.92 -17.65 -6.07
N SER A 184 6.43 -16.43 -6.28
CA SER A 184 5.02 -16.16 -6.60
C SER A 184 4.71 -16.28 -8.10
N LEU A 185 5.70 -16.22 -8.99
CA LEU A 185 5.50 -16.21 -10.44
C LEU A 185 4.65 -17.37 -10.98
N PRO A 186 4.85 -18.64 -10.57
CA PRO A 186 4.02 -19.73 -11.06
C PRO A 186 2.53 -19.53 -10.72
N LEU A 187 2.23 -19.00 -9.53
CA LEU A 187 0.86 -18.68 -9.16
C LEU A 187 0.33 -17.47 -9.92
N ILE A 188 1.12 -16.41 -10.06
CA ILE A 188 0.75 -15.21 -10.85
C ILE A 188 0.39 -15.60 -12.29
N CYS A 189 1.19 -16.46 -12.92
CA CYS A 189 0.91 -16.95 -14.28
C CYS A 189 -0.39 -17.73 -14.35
N ARG A 190 -0.66 -18.62 -13.38
CA ARG A 190 -1.92 -19.37 -13.31
C ARG A 190 -3.15 -18.49 -13.05
N LEU A 191 -2.98 -17.38 -12.34
CA LEU A 191 -4.07 -16.43 -12.04
C LEU A 191 -4.36 -15.47 -13.19
N ARG A 192 -3.49 -15.43 -14.22
CA ARG A 192 -3.67 -14.56 -15.37
C ARG A 192 -4.84 -15.05 -16.21
N ARG A 193 -5.72 -14.13 -16.60
CA ARG A 193 -6.87 -14.40 -17.46
C ARG A 193 -6.45 -14.48 -18.94
N PRO A 194 -7.31 -15.03 -19.82
CA PRO A 194 -7.03 -15.08 -21.26
C PRO A 194 -6.72 -13.72 -21.89
N ASP A 195 -7.37 -12.66 -21.39
CA ASP A 195 -7.15 -11.28 -21.84
C ASP A 195 -5.94 -10.58 -21.18
N GLY A 196 -5.12 -11.34 -20.45
CA GLY A 196 -3.90 -10.85 -19.81
C GLY A 196 -4.10 -10.18 -18.45
N ALA A 197 -5.35 -9.93 -18.01
CA ALA A 197 -5.61 -9.27 -16.73
C ALA A 197 -5.51 -10.23 -15.52
N TRP A 198 -5.47 -9.65 -14.32
CA TRP A 198 -5.60 -10.37 -13.05
C TRP A 198 -6.85 -9.98 -12.27
N GLY A 199 -7.40 -10.96 -11.55
CA GLY A 199 -8.58 -10.78 -10.70
C GLY A 199 -9.93 -10.97 -11.41
N HIS A 200 -10.98 -11.14 -10.60
CA HIS A 200 -12.37 -11.22 -11.08
C HIS A 200 -13.08 -9.85 -10.98
N THR A 201 -12.84 -9.15 -9.88
CA THR A 201 -13.26 -7.77 -9.58
C THR A 201 -12.04 -6.84 -9.55
N GLN A 202 -12.24 -5.53 -9.71
CA GLN A 202 -11.17 -4.52 -9.63
C GLN A 202 -9.95 -4.91 -10.49
N ARG A 203 -10.25 -5.31 -11.73
CA ARG A 203 -9.31 -5.99 -12.61
C ARG A 203 -8.19 -5.07 -13.06
N ALA A 204 -8.50 -3.79 -13.30
CA ALA A 204 -7.50 -2.81 -13.71
C ALA A 204 -6.48 -2.58 -12.59
N GLU A 205 -6.97 -2.40 -11.37
CA GLU A 205 -6.18 -2.15 -10.16
C GLU A 205 -5.27 -3.34 -9.86
N LYS A 206 -5.80 -4.56 -9.84
CA LYS A 206 -5.00 -5.77 -9.61
C LYS A 206 -3.98 -6.03 -10.71
N THR A 207 -4.35 -5.75 -11.96
CA THR A 207 -3.42 -5.86 -13.08
C THR A 207 -2.28 -4.87 -12.93
N LEU A 208 -2.58 -3.61 -12.58
CA LEU A 208 -1.58 -2.59 -12.33
C LEU A 208 -0.62 -3.02 -11.21
N VAL A 209 -1.15 -3.49 -10.08
CA VAL A 209 -0.33 -3.98 -8.95
C VAL A 209 0.62 -5.09 -9.38
N VAL A 210 0.15 -6.08 -10.13
CA VAL A 210 1.01 -7.18 -10.61
C VAL A 210 2.06 -6.65 -11.58
N VAL A 211 1.67 -5.83 -12.55
CA VAL A 211 2.59 -5.30 -13.57
C VAL A 211 3.67 -4.44 -12.93
N GLU A 212 3.32 -3.53 -12.04
CA GLU A 212 4.28 -2.66 -11.37
C GLU A 212 5.25 -3.45 -10.50
N ALA A 213 4.74 -4.37 -9.66
CA ALA A 213 5.58 -5.19 -8.80
C ALA A 213 6.58 -6.03 -9.61
N LEU A 214 6.14 -6.63 -10.71
CA LEU A 214 7.04 -7.40 -11.57
C LEU A 214 7.99 -6.51 -12.38
N ALA A 215 7.55 -5.34 -12.84
CA ALA A 215 8.37 -4.40 -13.60
C ALA A 215 9.52 -3.84 -12.76
N ARG A 216 9.24 -3.38 -11.52
CA ARG A 216 10.26 -2.90 -10.57
C ARG A 216 11.35 -3.93 -10.29
N HIS A 217 11.00 -5.21 -10.41
CA HIS A 217 11.89 -6.35 -10.20
C HIS A 217 12.43 -6.96 -11.50
N GLY A 218 12.14 -6.38 -12.67
CA GLY A 218 12.59 -6.94 -13.95
C GLY A 218 12.05 -8.35 -14.25
N LEU A 219 10.94 -8.75 -13.63
CA LEU A 219 10.30 -10.07 -13.76
C LEU A 219 9.12 -10.06 -14.75
N LEU A 220 8.72 -8.90 -15.29
CA LEU A 220 7.53 -8.79 -16.15
C LEU A 220 7.60 -9.70 -17.39
N HIS A 221 8.80 -9.86 -17.97
CA HIS A 221 9.03 -10.71 -19.14
C HIS A 221 8.76 -12.20 -18.88
N GLU A 222 8.90 -12.67 -17.63
CA GLU A 222 8.60 -14.05 -17.24
C GLU A 222 7.13 -14.40 -17.46
N VAL A 223 6.24 -13.45 -17.18
CA VAL A 223 4.81 -13.63 -17.39
C VAL A 223 4.47 -13.60 -18.88
N ALA A 224 5.16 -12.79 -19.68
CA ALA A 224 4.93 -12.72 -21.12
C ALA A 224 5.29 -14.04 -21.82
N ARG A 225 6.42 -14.67 -21.43
CA ARG A 225 6.90 -15.94 -22.01
C ARG A 225 6.00 -17.14 -21.72
N ASN A 226 5.37 -17.16 -20.55
CA ASN A 226 4.47 -18.24 -20.12
C ASN A 226 3.04 -18.09 -20.64
N SER A 227 2.81 -17.25 -21.65
CA SER A 227 1.53 -17.17 -22.33
C SER A 227 1.28 -18.46 -23.11
N PRO A 228 0.16 -19.17 -22.91
CA PRO A 228 -0.18 -20.28 -23.79
C PRO A 228 -0.16 -19.76 -25.22
N ARG A 229 0.70 -20.34 -26.07
CA ARG A 229 0.65 -20.08 -27.50
C ARG A 229 -0.70 -20.58 -27.95
N PHE A 230 -1.62 -19.67 -28.26
CA PHE A 230 -2.85 -20.02 -28.94
C PHE A 230 -2.44 -20.56 -30.30
N LEU A 231 -2.42 -21.89 -30.43
CA LEU A 231 -2.41 -22.56 -31.71
C LEU A 231 -3.82 -22.34 -32.27
N TYR A 232 -3.95 -21.32 -33.11
CA TYR A 232 -5.12 -21.12 -33.96
C TYR A 232 -5.11 -22.14 -35.10
#